data_AF-A0AAV8YQE0-F1
#
_entry.id   AF-A0AAV8YQE0-F1
#
_cell.length_a   1.000
_cell.length_b   1.000
_cell.length_c   1.000
_cell.angle_alpha   90.00
_cell.angle_beta   90.00
_cell.angle_gamma   90.00
#
_symmetry.space_group_name_H-M   'P 1'
#
loop_
_entity.id
_entity.type
_entity.pdbx_description
1 polymer ?
#
loop_
_entity_poly.entity_id
_entity_poly.type
_entity_poly.pdbx_seq_one_letter_code
_entity_poly.pdbx_strand_id
1 'polypeptide(L)'
;MTTMREIEMRKQNQNESDSDDTFKLKLQWEKEKTGYETDIKNLRETNSHLENQLKFQAQVNSELKTLLVAAVGEDLESRVQHLTEDKLALARALLNSANHLTSHQEQMEWLSGQCEVWRSKFLASSLMVEELAKWKSALTNRLIDLQEVMRNILEEHKRVYNQAIKTYDSLKLIAEKVTKNENSINLKYGNYAEVVNTNNELSEYIVKALDLEKEEIKDPSKNRPLQHTVTERNALKLLQHPVSVTSKQDALCNAVMGAAVSLGGKQMFLQHPSIHGCCPHCKGDMQNI
;
A
#
# COMPACT_ATOMS: atom_id res chain seq x y z
N MET A 1 62.62 -72.37 -131.59
CA MET A 1 63.05 -72.43 -130.17
C MET A 1 62.97 -71.03 -129.56
N THR A 2 61.76 -70.48 -129.43
CA THR A 2 61.56 -69.07 -129.04
C THR A 2 60.46 -68.88 -127.98
N THR A 3 59.87 -69.98 -127.51
CA THR A 3 58.70 -69.98 -126.59
C THR A 3 59.02 -70.43 -125.17
N MET A 4 60.23 -70.91 -124.87
CA MET A 4 60.65 -71.24 -123.48
C MET A 4 61.28 -70.04 -122.73
N ARG A 5 61.95 -69.12 -123.43
CA ARG A 5 62.70 -68.02 -122.80
C ARG A 5 61.81 -66.89 -122.27
N GLU A 6 60.62 -66.70 -122.84
CA GLU A 6 59.64 -65.70 -122.36
C GLU A 6 58.86 -66.16 -121.12
N ILE A 7 58.69 -67.47 -120.91
CA ILE A 7 57.99 -68.02 -119.75
C ILE A 7 58.89 -68.00 -118.51
N GLU A 8 60.20 -68.19 -118.67
CA GLU A 8 61.19 -68.13 -117.58
C GLU A 8 61.46 -66.70 -117.11
N MET A 9 61.56 -65.74 -118.04
CA MET A 9 61.73 -64.32 -117.70
C MET A 9 60.50 -63.73 -116.99
N ARG A 10 59.29 -64.21 -117.30
CA ARG A 10 58.08 -63.83 -116.53
C ARG A 10 58.06 -64.45 -115.14
N LYS A 11 58.49 -65.71 -114.95
CA LYS A 11 58.57 -66.33 -113.62
C LYS A 11 59.64 -65.69 -112.71
N GLN A 12 60.76 -65.23 -113.26
CA GLN A 12 61.77 -64.50 -112.49
C GLN A 12 61.30 -63.10 -112.08
N ASN A 13 60.67 -62.33 -112.99
CA ASN A 13 60.12 -61.02 -112.64
C ASN A 13 58.94 -61.08 -111.66
N GLN A 14 58.12 -62.14 -111.72
CA GLN A 14 56.96 -62.31 -110.82
C GLN A 14 57.40 -62.78 -109.42
N ASN A 15 58.49 -63.57 -109.32
CA ASN A 15 59.09 -63.94 -108.03
C ASN A 15 59.89 -62.80 -107.37
N GLU A 16 60.52 -61.91 -108.16
CA GLU A 16 61.20 -60.72 -107.62
C GLU A 16 60.21 -59.63 -107.19
N SER A 17 59.07 -59.45 -107.89
CA SER A 17 58.01 -58.52 -107.45
C SER A 17 57.26 -59.01 -106.21
N ASP A 18 56.93 -60.30 -106.13
CA ASP A 18 56.25 -60.87 -104.95
C ASP A 18 57.16 -60.90 -103.71
N SER A 19 58.50 -61.00 -103.88
CA SER A 19 59.48 -60.93 -102.80
C SER A 19 59.73 -59.51 -102.27
N ASP A 20 59.67 -58.48 -103.14
CA ASP A 20 59.86 -57.08 -102.74
C ASP A 20 58.59 -56.50 -102.09
N ASP A 21 57.40 -56.89 -102.56
CA ASP A 21 56.12 -56.50 -101.93
C ASP A 21 55.90 -57.20 -100.59
N THR A 22 56.30 -58.47 -100.43
CA THR A 22 56.30 -59.12 -99.11
C THR A 22 57.31 -58.50 -98.15
N PHE A 23 58.47 -58.04 -98.63
CA PHE A 23 59.45 -57.35 -97.79
C PHE A 23 58.97 -55.95 -97.36
N LYS A 24 58.36 -55.17 -98.26
CA LYS A 24 57.75 -53.88 -97.93
C LYS A 24 56.58 -54.02 -96.95
N LEU A 25 55.71 -55.00 -97.16
CA LEU A 25 54.59 -55.29 -96.25
C LEU A 25 55.10 -55.71 -94.86
N LYS A 26 56.16 -56.51 -94.80
CA LYS A 26 56.79 -56.92 -93.54
C LYS A 26 57.48 -55.77 -92.83
N LEU A 27 58.16 -54.88 -93.55
CA LEU A 27 58.79 -53.68 -92.98
C LEU A 27 57.75 -52.65 -92.51
N GLN A 28 56.64 -52.50 -93.23
CA GLN A 28 55.52 -51.66 -92.81
C GLN A 28 54.82 -52.23 -91.58
N TRP A 29 54.57 -53.54 -91.56
CA TRP A 29 54.02 -54.23 -90.40
C TRP A 29 54.94 -54.15 -89.18
N GLU A 30 56.26 -54.25 -89.37
CA GLU A 30 57.24 -54.11 -88.30
C GLU A 30 57.30 -52.67 -87.78
N LYS A 31 57.22 -51.66 -88.66
CA LYS A 31 57.06 -50.25 -88.27
C LYS A 31 55.77 -50.00 -87.50
N GLU A 32 54.63 -50.47 -88.00
CA GLU A 32 53.33 -50.35 -87.33
C GLU A 32 53.34 -51.08 -85.98
N LYS A 33 53.91 -52.29 -85.92
CA LYS A 33 54.09 -53.05 -84.68
C LYS A 33 54.95 -52.30 -83.67
N THR A 34 56.09 -51.77 -84.09
CA THR A 34 56.96 -50.97 -83.20
C THR A 34 56.25 -49.69 -82.74
N GLY A 35 55.46 -49.04 -83.60
CA GLY A 35 54.61 -47.91 -83.25
C GLY A 35 53.56 -48.26 -82.19
N TYR A 36 52.84 -49.36 -82.39
CA TYR A 36 51.88 -49.88 -81.42
C TYR A 36 52.55 -50.30 -80.10
N GLU A 37 53.74 -50.89 -80.15
CA GLU A 37 54.51 -51.24 -78.94
C GLU A 37 54.95 -49.98 -78.18
N THR A 38 55.39 -48.93 -78.87
CA THR A 38 55.70 -47.63 -78.24
C THR A 38 54.47 -46.96 -77.67
N ASP A 39 53.33 -47.01 -78.36
CA ASP A 39 52.07 -46.43 -77.87
C ASP A 39 51.54 -47.20 -76.66
N ILE A 40 51.60 -48.53 -76.67
CA ILE A 40 51.25 -49.36 -75.51
C ILE A 40 52.16 -49.05 -74.32
N LYS A 41 53.46 -48.83 -74.57
CA LYS A 41 54.39 -48.45 -73.51
C LYS A 41 54.06 -47.06 -72.95
N ASN A 42 53.84 -46.07 -73.80
CA ASN A 42 53.45 -44.71 -73.40
C ASN A 42 52.09 -44.72 -72.66
N LEU A 43 51.13 -45.52 -73.12
CA LEU A 43 49.83 -45.68 -72.47
C LEU A 43 49.96 -46.37 -71.11
N ARG A 44 50.86 -47.35 -70.95
CA ARG A 44 51.13 -47.97 -69.65
C ARG A 44 51.82 -47.01 -68.68
N GLU A 45 52.77 -46.23 -69.17
CA GLU A 45 53.48 -45.23 -68.36
C GLU A 45 52.52 -44.10 -67.92
N THR A 46 51.70 -43.59 -68.84
CA THR A 46 50.67 -42.58 -68.52
C THR A 46 49.59 -43.13 -67.60
N ASN A 47 49.13 -44.36 -67.80
CA ASN A 47 48.16 -45.00 -66.90
C ASN A 47 48.76 -45.19 -65.49
N SER A 48 49.99 -45.69 -65.39
CA SER A 48 50.70 -45.78 -64.10
C SER A 48 50.88 -44.41 -63.43
N HIS A 49 51.18 -43.36 -64.20
CA HIS A 49 51.27 -42.00 -63.68
C HIS A 49 49.92 -41.49 -63.16
N LEU A 50 48.83 -41.70 -63.91
CA LEU A 50 47.47 -41.33 -63.52
C LEU A 50 46.99 -42.11 -62.28
N GLU A 51 47.27 -43.41 -62.20
CA GLU A 51 46.98 -44.23 -61.02
C GLU A 51 47.70 -43.70 -59.77
N ASN A 52 48.96 -43.32 -59.91
CA ASN A 52 49.74 -42.75 -58.80
C ASN A 52 49.22 -41.37 -58.39
N GLN A 53 48.84 -40.51 -59.34
CA GLN A 53 48.19 -39.23 -59.04
C GLN A 53 46.86 -39.43 -58.31
N LEU A 54 46.04 -40.40 -58.76
CA LEU A 54 44.76 -40.71 -58.13
C LEU A 54 44.95 -41.22 -56.70
N LYS A 55 45.95 -42.08 -56.45
CA LYS A 55 46.30 -42.54 -55.10
C LYS A 55 46.73 -41.39 -54.19
N PHE A 56 47.59 -40.50 -54.70
CA PHE A 56 48.03 -39.32 -53.95
C PHE A 56 46.86 -38.39 -53.65
N GLN A 57 45.98 -38.15 -54.62
CA GLN A 57 44.79 -37.32 -54.43
C GLN A 57 43.82 -37.96 -53.43
N ALA A 58 43.62 -39.28 -53.47
CA ALA A 58 42.80 -39.99 -52.50
C ALA A 58 43.39 -39.89 -51.08
N GLN A 59 44.71 -40.01 -50.95
CA GLN A 59 45.41 -39.84 -49.67
C GLN A 59 45.24 -38.42 -49.13
N VAL A 60 45.57 -37.39 -49.92
CA VAL A 60 45.43 -35.99 -49.52
C VAL A 60 43.97 -35.67 -49.16
N ASN A 61 43.00 -36.15 -49.94
CA ASN A 61 41.58 -35.97 -49.60
C ASN A 61 41.20 -36.64 -48.27
N SER A 62 41.77 -37.81 -47.95
CA SER A 62 41.53 -38.48 -46.67
C SER A 62 42.12 -37.71 -45.49
N GLU A 63 43.34 -37.18 -45.64
CA GLU A 63 44.02 -36.37 -44.63
C GLU A 63 43.31 -35.03 -44.42
N LEU A 64 42.93 -34.34 -45.51
CA LEU A 64 42.15 -33.10 -45.47
C LEU A 64 40.78 -33.30 -44.80
N LYS A 65 40.08 -34.39 -45.11
CA LYS A 65 38.80 -34.71 -44.45
C LYS A 65 38.99 -34.92 -42.96
N THR A 66 40.05 -35.63 -42.56
CA THR A 66 40.35 -35.88 -41.15
C THR A 66 40.69 -34.59 -40.42
N LEU A 67 41.54 -33.74 -40.99
CA LEU A 67 41.87 -32.43 -40.44
C LEU A 67 40.65 -31.50 -40.36
N LEU A 68 39.79 -31.50 -41.38
CA LEU A 68 38.56 -30.70 -41.37
C LEU A 68 37.60 -31.16 -40.27
N VAL A 69 37.41 -32.47 -40.13
CA VAL A 69 36.56 -33.03 -39.07
C VAL A 69 37.12 -32.69 -37.69
N ALA A 70 38.44 -32.75 -37.51
CA ALA A 70 39.08 -32.35 -36.25
C ALA A 70 38.88 -30.85 -35.97
N ALA A 71 39.18 -29.98 -36.93
CA ALA A 71 39.07 -28.53 -36.76
C ALA A 71 37.62 -28.07 -36.52
N VAL A 72 36.66 -28.60 -37.28
CA VAL A 72 35.23 -28.27 -37.11
C VAL A 72 34.66 -28.92 -35.85
N GLY A 73 35.13 -30.11 -35.48
CA GLY A 73 34.74 -30.78 -34.24
C GLY A 73 35.14 -29.98 -33.01
N GLU A 74 36.38 -29.49 -32.98
CA GLU A 74 36.91 -28.65 -31.89
C GLU A 74 36.16 -27.31 -31.78
N ASP A 75 35.93 -26.61 -32.90
CA ASP A 75 35.19 -25.33 -32.91
C ASP A 75 33.74 -25.52 -32.44
N LEU A 76 33.08 -26.59 -32.89
CA LEU A 76 31.72 -26.89 -32.47
C LEU A 76 31.66 -27.26 -30.98
N GLU A 77 32.59 -28.07 -30.48
CA GLU A 77 32.68 -28.44 -29.07
C GLU A 77 32.89 -27.22 -28.19
N SER A 78 33.85 -26.35 -28.55
CA SER A 78 34.10 -25.09 -27.85
C SER A 78 32.85 -24.21 -27.84
N ARG A 79 32.19 -24.03 -28.97
CA ARG A 79 30.97 -23.22 -29.05
C ARG A 79 29.83 -23.81 -28.21
N VAL A 80 29.67 -25.13 -28.19
CA VAL A 80 28.69 -25.79 -27.33
C VAL A 80 29.03 -25.56 -25.86
N GLN A 81 30.29 -25.73 -25.46
CA GLN A 81 30.76 -25.48 -24.10
C GLN A 81 30.42 -24.06 -23.65
N HIS A 82 30.80 -23.03 -24.41
CA HIS A 82 30.49 -21.62 -24.11
C HIS A 82 28.97 -21.39 -23.98
N LEU A 83 28.18 -21.92 -24.92
CA LEU A 83 26.72 -21.80 -24.86
C LEU A 83 26.12 -22.52 -23.64
N THR A 84 26.69 -23.65 -23.21
CA THR A 84 26.24 -24.34 -21.99
C THR A 84 26.59 -23.54 -20.74
N GLU A 85 27.78 -22.94 -20.67
CA GLU A 85 28.20 -22.08 -19.56
C GLU A 85 27.32 -20.84 -19.45
N ASP A 86 27.05 -20.16 -20.57
CA ASP A 86 26.15 -19.00 -20.63
C ASP A 86 24.72 -19.35 -20.20
N LYS A 87 24.18 -20.48 -20.68
CA LYS A 87 22.85 -20.95 -20.26
C LYS A 87 22.80 -21.24 -18.76
N LEU A 88 23.86 -21.83 -18.22
CA LEU A 88 23.93 -22.13 -16.79
C LEU A 88 24.04 -20.83 -15.97
N ALA A 89 24.86 -19.88 -16.41
CA ALA A 89 24.98 -18.56 -15.78
C ALA A 89 23.64 -17.82 -15.80
N LEU A 90 22.93 -17.82 -16.93
CA LEU A 90 21.61 -17.21 -17.06
C LEU A 90 20.56 -17.90 -16.17
N ALA A 91 20.56 -19.23 -16.11
CA ALA A 91 19.66 -19.98 -15.22
C ALA A 91 19.90 -19.62 -13.74
N ARG A 92 21.16 -19.46 -13.32
CA ARG A 92 21.50 -18.99 -11.97
C ARG A 92 21.03 -17.56 -11.73
N ALA A 93 21.22 -16.66 -12.70
CA ALA A 93 20.77 -15.27 -12.58
C ALA A 93 19.24 -15.17 -12.46
N LEU A 94 18.50 -15.96 -13.25
CA LEU A 94 17.04 -16.06 -13.16
C LEU A 94 16.58 -16.59 -11.81
N LEU A 95 17.23 -17.64 -11.29
CA LEU A 95 16.90 -18.20 -9.99
C LEU A 95 17.15 -17.20 -8.86
N ASN A 96 18.27 -16.48 -8.91
CA ASN A 96 18.55 -15.41 -7.95
C ASN A 96 17.48 -14.30 -8.03
N SER A 97 17.12 -13.86 -9.24
CA SER A 97 16.08 -12.84 -9.43
C SER A 97 14.72 -13.32 -8.90
N ALA A 98 14.34 -14.56 -9.14
CA ALA A 98 13.11 -15.16 -8.61
C ALA A 98 13.12 -15.19 -7.08
N ASN A 99 14.24 -15.61 -6.46
CA ASN A 99 14.38 -15.61 -5.00
C ASN A 99 14.27 -14.20 -4.41
N HIS A 100 14.89 -13.20 -5.04
CA HIS A 100 14.76 -11.80 -4.64
C HIS A 100 13.31 -11.31 -4.72
N LEU A 101 12.59 -11.65 -5.80
CA LEU A 101 11.19 -11.28 -5.97
C LEU A 101 10.32 -11.91 -4.85
N THR A 102 10.52 -13.19 -4.54
CA THR A 102 9.80 -13.87 -3.46
C THR A 102 10.08 -13.22 -2.10
N SER A 103 11.35 -12.92 -1.78
CA SER A 103 11.68 -12.27 -0.52
C SER A 103 11.08 -10.86 -0.42
N HIS A 104 11.10 -10.08 -1.51
CA HIS A 104 10.43 -8.78 -1.54
C HIS A 104 8.92 -8.89 -1.37
N GLN A 105 8.28 -9.91 -1.95
CA GLN A 105 6.87 -10.17 -1.76
C GLN A 105 6.55 -10.47 -0.29
N GLU A 106 7.33 -11.32 0.37
CA GLU A 106 7.19 -11.62 1.80
C GLU A 106 7.34 -10.35 2.67
N GLN A 107 8.30 -9.49 2.36
CA GLN A 107 8.47 -8.20 3.05
C GLN A 107 7.26 -7.28 2.84
N MET A 108 6.70 -7.25 1.64
CA MET A 108 5.54 -6.43 1.32
C MET A 108 4.27 -6.93 2.04
N GLU A 109 4.07 -8.25 2.09
CA GLU A 109 3.00 -8.88 2.87
C GLU A 109 3.17 -8.62 4.36
N TRP A 110 4.39 -8.72 4.88
CA TRP A 110 4.68 -8.41 6.27
C TRP A 110 4.35 -6.95 6.61
N LEU A 111 4.78 -6.00 5.77
CA LEU A 111 4.47 -4.58 5.94
C LEU A 111 2.96 -4.31 5.84
N SER A 112 2.27 -4.95 4.91
CA SER A 112 0.81 -4.86 4.78
C SER A 112 0.11 -5.33 6.07
N GLY A 113 0.54 -6.46 6.63
CA GLY A 113 0.06 -6.94 7.93
C GLY A 113 0.31 -5.95 9.07
N GLN A 114 1.48 -5.31 9.11
CA GLN A 114 1.75 -4.25 10.10
C GLN A 114 0.80 -3.05 9.92
N CYS A 115 0.56 -2.62 8.68
CA CYS A 115 -0.38 -1.53 8.39
C CYS A 115 -1.80 -1.86 8.91
N GLU A 116 -2.27 -3.09 8.74
CA GLU A 116 -3.58 -3.52 9.26
C GLU A 116 -3.63 -3.50 10.80
N VAL A 117 -2.58 -3.98 11.48
CA VAL A 117 -2.48 -3.94 12.94
C VAL A 117 -2.52 -2.50 13.45
N TRP A 118 -1.72 -1.61 12.84
CA TRP A 118 -1.70 -0.20 13.22
C TRP A 118 -3.02 0.49 12.94
N ARG A 119 -3.67 0.17 11.82
CA ARG A 119 -5.01 0.66 11.49
C ARG A 119 -6.03 0.26 12.56
N SER A 120 -6.03 -1.01 12.98
CA SER A 120 -6.93 -1.50 14.03
C SER A 120 -6.66 -0.82 15.37
N LYS A 121 -5.39 -0.64 15.74
CA LYS A 121 -4.99 0.06 16.98
C LYS A 121 -5.42 1.52 16.97
N PHE A 122 -5.19 2.21 15.86
CA PHE A 122 -5.60 3.60 15.70
C PHE A 122 -7.12 3.74 15.78
N LEU A 123 -7.87 2.84 15.13
CA LEU A 123 -9.33 2.87 15.16
C LEU A 123 -9.87 2.64 16.58
N ALA A 124 -9.37 1.63 17.29
CA ALA A 124 -9.77 1.37 18.68
C ALA A 124 -9.46 2.56 19.61
N SER A 125 -8.25 3.13 19.49
CA SER A 125 -7.86 4.33 20.24
C SER A 125 -8.76 5.54 19.91
N SER A 126 -9.09 5.71 18.64
CA SER A 126 -9.97 6.81 18.18
C SER A 126 -11.38 6.69 18.75
N LEU A 127 -11.95 5.48 18.82
CA LEU A 127 -13.26 5.24 19.44
C LEU A 127 -13.23 5.54 20.94
N MET A 128 -12.19 5.14 21.67
CA MET A 128 -12.06 5.46 23.09
C MET A 128 -11.98 6.97 23.33
N VAL A 129 -11.23 7.70 22.50
CA VAL A 129 -11.15 9.17 22.57
C VAL A 129 -12.50 9.81 22.25
N GLU A 130 -13.24 9.26 21.29
CA GLU A 130 -14.59 9.71 20.95
C GLU A 130 -15.56 9.56 22.14
N GLU A 131 -15.56 8.40 22.79
CA GLU A 131 -16.37 8.16 23.98
C GLU A 131 -15.97 9.10 25.12
N LEU A 132 -14.66 9.30 25.35
CA LEU A 132 -14.16 10.23 26.35
C LEU A 132 -14.61 11.67 26.08
N ALA A 133 -14.57 12.11 24.82
CA ALA A 133 -15.03 13.44 24.42
C ALA A 133 -16.53 13.63 24.68
N LYS A 134 -17.36 12.62 24.35
CA LYS A 134 -18.80 12.62 24.65
C LYS A 134 -19.08 12.73 26.14
N TRP A 135 -18.36 11.96 26.97
CA TRP A 135 -18.48 12.02 28.42
C TRP A 135 -18.03 13.37 28.99
N LYS A 136 -16.92 13.92 28.49
CA LYS A 136 -16.42 15.23 28.89
C LYS A 136 -17.47 16.30 28.60
N SER A 137 -18.03 16.33 27.40
CA SER A 137 -19.07 17.28 27.00
C SER A 137 -20.32 17.16 27.88
N ALA A 138 -20.84 15.94 28.09
CA ALA A 138 -21.99 15.69 28.95
C ALA A 138 -21.77 16.17 30.39
N LEU A 139 -20.59 15.90 30.95
CA LEU A 139 -20.22 16.34 32.30
C LEU A 139 -20.03 17.86 32.38
N THR A 140 -19.39 18.48 31.38
CA THR A 140 -19.20 19.93 31.33
C THR A 140 -20.55 20.65 31.25
N ASN A 141 -21.47 20.19 30.40
CA ASN A 141 -22.83 20.75 30.34
C ASN A 141 -23.53 20.61 31.69
N ARG A 142 -23.39 19.46 32.35
CA ARG A 142 -23.97 19.28 33.68
C ARG A 142 -23.37 20.23 34.72
N LEU A 143 -22.06 20.46 34.68
CA LEU A 143 -21.41 21.43 35.58
C LEU A 143 -21.93 22.84 35.34
N ILE A 144 -22.12 23.24 34.07
CA ILE A 144 -22.70 24.53 33.72
C ILE A 144 -24.11 24.66 34.28
N ASP A 145 -24.96 23.65 34.11
CA ASP A 145 -26.34 23.64 34.63
C ASP A 145 -26.35 23.77 36.16
N LEU A 146 -25.50 23.02 36.86
CA LEU A 146 -25.38 23.08 38.32
C LEU A 146 -24.87 24.45 38.79
N GLN A 147 -23.88 25.02 38.09
CA GLN A 147 -23.34 26.34 38.41
C GLN A 147 -24.40 27.43 38.23
N GLU A 148 -25.19 27.36 37.16
CA GLU A 148 -26.27 28.32 36.92
C GLU A 148 -27.38 28.22 37.97
N VAL A 149 -27.76 27.00 38.34
CA VAL A 149 -28.72 26.78 39.44
C VAL A 149 -28.18 27.31 40.77
N MET A 150 -26.90 27.09 41.09
CA MET A 150 -26.28 27.62 42.30
C MET A 150 -26.27 29.16 42.29
N ARG A 151 -25.94 29.78 41.15
CA ARG A 151 -25.99 31.24 40.98
C ARG A 151 -27.40 31.78 41.27
N ASN A 152 -28.41 31.14 40.71
CA ASN A 152 -29.80 31.52 40.90
C ASN A 152 -30.25 31.35 42.36
N ILE A 153 -29.83 30.29 43.06
CA ILE A 153 -30.12 30.11 44.50
C ILE A 153 -29.49 31.23 45.33
N LEU A 154 -28.24 31.59 45.04
CA LEU A 154 -27.55 32.68 45.76
C LEU A 154 -28.21 34.04 45.51
N GLU A 155 -28.70 34.29 44.30
CA GLU A 155 -29.44 35.51 43.96
C GLU A 155 -30.79 35.58 44.67
N GLU A 156 -31.54 34.48 44.69
CA GLU A 156 -32.79 34.35 45.45
C GLU A 156 -32.54 34.56 46.95
N HIS A 157 -31.49 33.93 47.50
CA HIS A 157 -31.10 34.10 48.90
C HIS A 157 -30.76 35.56 49.23
N LYS A 158 -30.00 36.24 48.36
CA LYS A 158 -29.71 37.67 48.51
C LYS A 158 -30.98 38.52 48.48
N ARG A 159 -31.92 38.21 47.59
CA ARG A 159 -33.22 38.92 47.51
C ARG A 159 -34.03 38.75 48.78
N VAL A 160 -34.11 37.52 49.30
CA VAL A 160 -34.83 37.20 50.55
C VAL A 160 -34.16 37.88 51.74
N TYR A 161 -32.83 37.84 51.84
CA TYR A 161 -32.07 38.54 52.88
C TYR A 161 -32.32 40.05 52.87
N ASN A 162 -32.26 40.70 51.69
CA ASN A 162 -32.56 42.12 51.58
C ASN A 162 -34.00 42.46 52.02
N GLN A 163 -34.96 41.59 51.72
CA GLN A 163 -36.34 41.76 52.17
C GLN A 163 -36.46 41.59 53.70
N ALA A 164 -35.73 40.64 54.28
CA ALA A 164 -35.68 40.42 55.72
C ALA A 164 -35.07 41.64 56.46
N ILE A 165 -34.01 42.26 55.92
CA ILE A 165 -33.47 43.51 56.47
C ILE A 165 -34.50 44.64 56.40
N LYS A 166 -35.15 44.86 55.25
CA LYS A 166 -36.18 45.91 55.14
C LYS A 166 -37.31 45.71 56.13
N THR A 167 -37.68 44.44 56.37
CA THR A 167 -38.68 44.07 57.38
C THR A 167 -38.17 44.37 58.78
N TYR A 168 -36.91 44.07 59.08
CA TYR A 168 -36.26 44.45 60.34
C TYR A 168 -36.28 45.96 60.57
N ASP A 169 -35.86 46.75 59.58
CA ASP A 169 -35.84 48.21 59.71
C ASP A 169 -37.26 48.75 59.97
N SER A 170 -38.25 48.21 59.26
CA SER A 170 -39.66 48.59 59.44
C SER A 170 -40.19 48.21 60.83
N LEU A 171 -39.94 46.98 61.28
CA LEU A 171 -40.37 46.49 62.59
C LEU A 171 -39.66 47.25 63.72
N LYS A 172 -38.37 47.53 63.58
CA LYS A 172 -37.60 48.31 64.55
C LYS A 172 -38.18 49.72 64.69
N LEU A 173 -38.45 50.41 63.58
CA LEU A 173 -39.09 51.73 63.60
C LEU A 173 -40.45 51.71 64.30
N ILE A 174 -41.26 50.68 64.05
CA ILE A 174 -42.56 50.51 64.71
C ILE A 174 -42.38 50.24 66.21
N ALA A 175 -41.48 49.33 66.58
CA ALA A 175 -41.18 49.00 67.98
C ALA A 175 -40.73 50.23 68.78
N GLU A 176 -39.84 51.05 68.21
CA GLU A 176 -39.38 52.31 68.82
C GLU A 176 -40.53 53.30 69.07
N LYS A 177 -41.47 53.41 68.11
CA LYS A 177 -42.63 54.31 68.24
C LYS A 177 -43.68 53.81 69.23
N VAL A 178 -43.94 52.50 69.27
CA VAL A 178 -44.95 51.88 70.14
C VAL A 178 -44.47 51.82 71.59
N THR A 179 -43.20 51.53 71.82
CA THR A 179 -42.69 51.19 73.17
C THR A 179 -41.91 52.30 73.87
N LYS A 180 -41.92 53.52 73.31
CA LYS A 180 -41.26 54.72 73.89
C LYS A 180 -39.82 54.45 74.37
N ASN A 181 -39.06 53.66 73.59
CA ASN A 181 -37.63 53.38 73.74
C ASN A 181 -37.16 52.49 74.92
N GLU A 182 -38.04 51.72 75.59
CA GLU A 182 -37.59 50.99 76.79
C GLU A 182 -36.69 49.76 76.54
N ASN A 183 -36.63 49.18 75.32
CA ASN A 183 -35.70 48.10 74.98
C ASN A 183 -35.39 48.04 73.47
N SER A 184 -34.17 48.42 73.06
CA SER A 184 -33.75 48.34 71.65
C SER A 184 -33.13 46.98 71.32
N ILE A 185 -33.90 46.11 70.66
CA ILE A 185 -33.37 44.86 70.08
C ILE A 185 -32.56 45.25 68.83
N ASN A 186 -31.27 44.91 68.81
CA ASN A 186 -30.34 45.25 67.73
C ASN A 186 -29.67 44.00 67.15
N LEU A 187 -29.38 44.03 65.85
CA LEU A 187 -28.57 43.02 65.16
C LEU A 187 -27.11 43.07 65.62
N LYS A 188 -26.49 41.89 65.84
CA LYS A 188 -25.08 41.78 66.26
C LYS A 188 -24.14 41.50 65.08
N TYR A 189 -24.49 40.56 64.21
CA TYR A 189 -23.61 40.13 63.10
C TYR A 189 -24.28 40.26 61.73
N GLY A 190 -25.61 40.37 61.68
CA GLY A 190 -26.36 40.54 60.43
C GLY A 190 -26.42 39.26 59.61
N ASN A 191 -26.27 38.08 60.22
CA ASN A 191 -26.49 36.83 59.50
C ASN A 191 -27.98 36.69 59.13
N TYR A 192 -28.32 36.08 57.99
CA TYR A 192 -29.71 35.87 57.57
C TYR A 192 -30.56 35.20 58.66
N ALA A 193 -30.05 34.14 59.29
CA ALA A 193 -30.75 33.45 60.38
C ALA A 193 -30.96 34.36 61.60
N GLU A 194 -29.99 35.23 61.91
CA GLU A 194 -30.11 36.20 62.99
C GLU A 194 -31.17 37.26 62.65
N VAL A 195 -31.16 37.82 61.44
CA VAL A 195 -32.15 38.83 60.99
C VAL A 195 -33.57 38.28 61.03
N VAL A 196 -33.77 37.02 60.62
CA VAL A 196 -35.09 36.38 60.69
C VAL A 196 -35.52 36.15 62.14
N ASN A 197 -34.61 35.71 63.02
CA ASN A 197 -34.93 35.50 64.43
C ASN A 197 -35.24 36.82 65.15
N THR A 198 -34.45 37.87 64.93
CA THR A 198 -34.71 39.18 65.52
C THR A 198 -35.99 39.82 64.98
N ASN A 199 -36.34 39.57 63.71
CA ASN A 199 -37.65 39.97 63.18
C ASN A 199 -38.80 39.29 63.93
N ASN A 200 -38.68 37.99 64.21
CA ASN A 200 -39.67 37.26 65.00
C ASN A 200 -39.76 37.83 66.42
N GLU A 201 -38.62 38.05 67.09
CA GLU A 201 -38.56 38.63 68.44
C GLU A 201 -39.17 40.04 68.50
N LEU A 202 -38.83 40.91 67.54
CA LEU A 202 -39.41 42.26 67.41
C LEU A 202 -40.91 42.19 67.16
N SER A 203 -41.37 41.30 66.28
CA SER A 203 -42.79 41.10 66.02
C SER A 203 -43.53 40.65 67.28
N GLU A 204 -43.00 39.68 68.02
CA GLU A 204 -43.61 39.24 69.28
C GLU A 204 -43.64 40.34 70.35
N TYR A 205 -42.59 41.15 70.41
CA TYR A 205 -42.49 42.27 71.32
C TYR A 205 -43.53 43.36 71.02
N ILE A 206 -43.72 43.72 69.75
CA ILE A 206 -44.75 44.67 69.31
C ILE A 206 -46.15 44.14 69.63
N VAL A 207 -46.42 42.85 69.38
CA VAL A 207 -47.71 42.21 69.70
C VAL A 207 -48.02 42.30 71.19
N LYS A 208 -47.04 42.03 72.06
CA LYS A 208 -47.19 42.16 73.51
C LYS A 208 -47.42 43.62 73.94
N ALA A 209 -46.72 44.57 73.34
CA ALA A 209 -46.85 45.99 73.68
C ALA A 209 -48.19 46.61 73.26
N LEU A 210 -48.84 46.04 72.24
CA LEU A 210 -50.16 46.46 71.76
C LEU A 210 -51.32 45.68 72.40
N ASP A 211 -51.03 44.75 73.33
CA ASP A 211 -52.01 43.88 74.00
C ASP A 211 -52.95 43.13 73.01
N LEU A 212 -52.38 42.72 71.86
CA LEU A 212 -53.12 41.95 70.87
C LEU A 212 -53.11 40.46 71.29
N GLU A 213 -54.28 39.90 71.56
CA GLU A 213 -54.42 38.47 71.83
C GLU A 213 -53.97 37.65 70.60
N LYS A 214 -53.07 36.69 70.79
CA LYS A 214 -52.52 35.84 69.73
C LYS A 214 -53.56 34.93 69.04
N GLU A 215 -54.82 34.94 69.46
CA GLU A 215 -55.86 34.01 68.99
C GLU A 215 -56.35 34.26 67.56
N GLU A 216 -56.18 35.47 66.99
CA GLU A 216 -56.70 35.78 65.64
C GLU A 216 -55.74 35.46 64.49
N ILE A 217 -54.46 35.17 64.76
CA ILE A 217 -53.48 34.87 63.71
C ILE A 217 -53.53 33.37 63.40
N LYS A 218 -54.37 32.99 62.42
CA LYS A 218 -54.34 31.64 61.83
C LYS A 218 -52.93 31.36 61.31
N ASP A 219 -52.16 30.54 62.02
CA ASP A 219 -50.81 30.13 61.63
C ASP A 219 -50.85 29.51 60.22
N PRO A 220 -50.41 30.24 59.18
CA PRO A 220 -50.54 29.78 57.81
C PRO A 220 -49.56 28.63 57.49
N SER A 221 -48.62 28.33 58.40
CA SER A 221 -47.61 27.29 58.25
C SER A 221 -48.14 25.87 58.46
N LYS A 222 -49.13 25.69 59.35
CA LYS A 222 -49.68 24.35 59.67
C LYS A 222 -50.47 23.70 58.52
N ASN A 223 -50.95 24.51 57.57
CA ASN A 223 -51.81 24.05 56.47
C ASN A 223 -51.16 24.13 55.07
N ARG A 224 -49.90 24.57 54.95
CA ARG A 224 -49.24 24.68 53.64
C ARG A 224 -47.91 23.91 53.61
N PRO A 225 -47.74 22.95 52.70
CA PRO A 225 -46.45 22.29 52.51
C PRO A 225 -45.41 23.31 52.07
N LEU A 226 -44.16 23.13 52.51
CA LEU A 226 -43.02 23.93 52.09
C LEU A 226 -42.94 23.92 50.56
N GLN A 227 -43.19 25.07 49.93
CA GLN A 227 -43.11 25.18 48.48
C GLN A 227 -41.69 25.55 48.07
N HIS A 228 -41.04 24.62 47.38
CA HIS A 228 -39.75 24.90 46.75
C HIS A 228 -39.87 25.98 45.68
N THR A 229 -38.90 26.88 45.63
CA THR A 229 -38.76 27.83 44.52
C THR A 229 -38.53 27.07 43.20
N VAL A 230 -38.80 27.71 42.07
CA VAL A 230 -38.56 27.08 40.74
C VAL A 230 -37.11 26.63 40.61
N THR A 231 -36.18 27.44 41.12
CA THR A 231 -34.75 27.16 41.15
C THR A 231 -34.42 25.94 42.01
N GLU A 232 -35.00 25.83 43.21
CA GLU A 232 -34.81 24.66 44.08
C GLU A 232 -35.36 23.37 43.45
N ARG A 233 -36.51 23.43 42.77
CA ARG A 233 -37.03 22.27 42.03
C ARG A 233 -36.10 21.86 40.92
N ASN A 234 -35.50 22.81 40.21
CA ASN A 234 -34.51 22.53 39.17
C ASN A 234 -33.23 21.94 39.77
N ALA A 235 -32.78 22.43 40.92
CA ALA A 235 -31.65 21.86 41.66
C ALA A 235 -31.91 20.40 42.05
N LEU A 236 -33.08 20.12 42.63
CA LEU A 236 -33.48 18.77 43.03
C LEU A 236 -33.57 17.84 41.82
N LYS A 237 -34.18 18.30 40.72
CA LYS A 237 -34.23 17.53 39.46
C LYS A 237 -32.85 17.22 38.93
N LEU A 238 -31.93 18.19 38.93
CA LEU A 238 -30.55 17.92 38.53
C LEU A 238 -29.98 16.86 39.47
N LEU A 239 -29.90 17.11 40.78
CA LEU A 239 -29.28 16.19 41.74
C LEU A 239 -29.83 14.75 41.72
N GLN A 240 -31.11 14.56 41.44
CA GLN A 240 -31.74 13.22 41.39
C GLN A 240 -31.38 12.42 40.13
N HIS A 241 -31.07 13.08 39.01
CA HIS A 241 -30.84 12.40 37.73
C HIS A 241 -29.33 12.27 37.43
N PRO A 242 -28.84 11.06 37.13
CA PRO A 242 -27.45 10.85 36.72
C PRO A 242 -27.18 11.48 35.35
N VAL A 243 -25.90 11.77 35.08
CA VAL A 243 -25.48 12.35 33.79
C VAL A 243 -25.73 11.35 32.66
N SER A 244 -26.60 11.71 31.73
CA SER A 244 -26.85 10.94 30.52
C SER A 244 -26.07 11.52 29.35
N VAL A 245 -25.25 10.68 28.70
CA VAL A 245 -24.62 11.06 27.44
C VAL A 245 -25.70 11.17 26.37
N THR A 246 -25.92 12.39 25.89
CA THR A 246 -26.84 12.62 24.78
C THR A 246 -26.11 12.35 23.47
N SER A 247 -26.71 11.58 22.56
CA SER A 247 -26.13 11.21 21.24
C SER A 247 -25.98 12.39 20.26
N LYS A 248 -25.93 13.64 20.74
CA LYS A 248 -25.66 14.78 19.86
C LYS A 248 -24.17 14.78 19.54
N GLN A 249 -23.84 14.60 18.26
CA GLN A 249 -22.46 14.59 17.78
C GLN A 249 -21.85 15.98 17.97
N ASP A 250 -20.86 16.08 18.84
CA ASP A 250 -20.06 17.30 18.98
C ASP A 250 -19.20 17.54 17.74
N ALA A 251 -18.94 18.80 17.40
CA ALA A 251 -18.06 19.17 16.27
C ALA A 251 -16.66 18.54 16.37
N LEU A 252 -16.18 18.28 17.60
CA LEU A 252 -14.94 17.55 17.89
C LEU A 252 -15.03 16.06 17.47
N CYS A 253 -16.21 15.45 17.62
CA CYS A 253 -16.51 14.08 17.18
C CYS A 253 -16.40 13.97 15.65
N ASN A 254 -16.88 14.99 14.93
CA ASN A 254 -16.83 15.05 13.47
C ASN A 254 -15.40 15.26 12.93
N ALA A 255 -14.57 16.03 13.63
CA ALA A 255 -13.17 16.25 13.22
C ALA A 255 -12.33 14.96 13.33
N VAL A 256 -12.51 14.19 14.40
CA VAL A 256 -11.82 12.91 14.60
C VAL A 256 -12.31 11.86 13.60
N MET A 257 -13.63 11.78 13.37
CA MET A 257 -14.23 10.90 12.36
C MET A 257 -13.79 11.26 10.94
N GLY A 258 -13.71 12.55 10.59
CA GLY A 258 -13.21 13.01 9.30
C GLY A 258 -11.76 12.59 9.04
N ALA A 259 -10.90 12.64 10.07
CA ALA A 259 -9.53 12.17 9.98
C ALA A 259 -9.44 10.63 9.86
N ALA A 260 -10.21 9.89 10.67
CA ALA A 260 -10.23 8.42 10.63
C ALA A 260 -10.82 7.86 9.34
N VAL A 261 -11.85 8.50 8.78
CA VAL A 261 -12.49 8.12 7.51
C VAL A 261 -11.64 8.54 6.32
N SER A 262 -10.93 9.66 6.36
CA SER A 262 -9.95 10.04 5.32
C SER A 262 -8.78 9.05 5.23
N LEU A 263 -8.39 8.43 6.35
CA LEU A 263 -7.45 7.31 6.38
C LEU A 263 -8.08 5.97 5.92
N GLY A 264 -9.40 5.89 5.83
CA GLY A 264 -10.14 4.70 5.38
C GLY A 264 -10.65 4.74 3.94
N GLY A 265 -10.69 5.92 3.32
CA GLY A 265 -11.15 6.11 1.96
C GLY A 265 -10.08 5.83 0.92
N LYS A 266 -9.97 4.56 0.52
CA LYS A 266 -9.42 3.98 -0.74
C LYS A 266 -8.31 2.96 -0.50
N GLN A 267 -8.68 1.69 -0.64
CA GLN A 267 -7.78 0.63 -1.14
C GLN A 267 -7.21 1.10 -2.49
N MET A 268 -6.01 1.70 -2.47
CA MET A 268 -5.27 2.07 -3.68
C MET A 268 -4.49 0.88 -4.29
N PHE A 269 -4.47 -0.28 -3.63
CA PHE A 269 -3.54 -1.36 -4.00
C PHE A 269 -4.18 -2.57 -4.73
N LEU A 270 -5.51 -2.65 -4.88
CA LEU A 270 -6.15 -3.84 -5.46
C LEU A 270 -7.30 -3.56 -6.46
N GLN A 271 -7.40 -2.36 -7.04
CA GLN A 271 -8.34 -2.11 -8.13
C GLN A 271 -7.63 -1.75 -9.42
N HIS A 272 -7.77 -2.64 -10.40
CA HIS A 272 -7.45 -2.42 -11.81
C HIS A 272 -7.89 -1.04 -12.31
N PRO A 273 -7.14 -0.42 -13.24
CA PRO A 273 -7.34 0.97 -13.61
C PRO A 273 -8.57 1.09 -14.50
N SER A 274 -9.69 1.52 -13.94
CA SER A 274 -10.78 2.06 -14.74
C SER A 274 -11.50 3.21 -14.05
N ILE A 275 -11.18 4.41 -14.57
CA ILE A 275 -12.15 5.47 -14.91
C ILE A 275 -12.76 6.23 -13.71
N HIS A 276 -12.05 7.25 -13.19
CA HIS A 276 -12.46 8.68 -13.23
C HIS A 276 -11.62 9.61 -12.33
N GLY A 277 -11.30 10.81 -12.85
CA GLY A 277 -11.27 12.06 -12.08
C GLY A 277 -9.91 12.68 -11.75
N CYS A 278 -9.11 13.08 -12.75
CA CYS A 278 -7.95 13.95 -12.53
C CYS A 278 -8.37 15.38 -12.19
N CYS A 279 -7.68 15.97 -11.21
CA CYS A 279 -7.70 17.40 -10.87
C CYS A 279 -7.28 18.27 -12.07
N PRO A 280 -7.86 19.48 -12.27
CA PRO A 280 -7.57 20.35 -13.43
C PRO A 280 -6.13 20.89 -13.51
N HIS A 281 -5.23 20.50 -12.60
CA HIS A 281 -3.90 21.09 -12.48
C HIS A 281 -2.72 20.13 -12.75
N CYS A 282 -2.96 18.85 -13.05
CA CYS A 282 -1.91 17.92 -13.46
C CYS A 282 -1.77 17.91 -14.98
N LYS A 283 -0.79 18.65 -15.52
CA LYS A 283 -0.26 18.42 -16.87
C LYS A 283 0.85 17.37 -16.73
N GLY A 284 0.55 16.13 -17.08
CA GLY A 284 1.47 14.99 -16.96
C GLY A 284 2.60 15.01 -17.98
N ASP A 285 3.41 16.07 -17.99
CA ASP A 285 4.64 16.13 -18.78
C ASP A 285 5.84 15.80 -17.89
N MET A 286 6.42 14.61 -18.11
CA MET A 286 7.75 14.28 -17.61
C MET A 286 8.78 14.99 -18.51
N GLN A 287 9.36 16.09 -18.02
CA GLN A 287 10.57 16.62 -18.63
C GLN A 287 11.73 15.68 -18.32
N ASN A 288 12.26 15.04 -19.37
CA ASN A 288 13.49 14.26 -19.30
C ASN A 288 14.65 15.22 -18.94
N ILE A 289 15.30 14.95 -17.81
CA ILE A 289 16.63 15.47 -17.47
C ILE A 289 17.65 14.42 -17.92
#